data_AF-A0A7V3L5A2-F1
#
_entry.id   AF-A0A7V3L5A2-F1
#
_cell.length_a   1.000
_cell.length_b   1.000
_cell.length_c   1.000
_cell.angle_alpha   90.00
_cell.angle_beta   90.00
_cell.angle_gamma   90.00
#
_symmetry.space_group_name_H-M   'P 1'
#
loop_
_entity.id
_entity.type
_entity.pdbx_description
1 polymer ?
#
loop_
_entity_poly.entity_id
_entity_poly.type
_entity_poly.pdbx_seq_one_letter_code
_entity_poly.pdbx_strand_id
1 'polypeptide(L)'
;MDPELVRKQAEFERLFRAARVCRMRGDYQQAYQYIKDALDLDPDNLDAQEFAADILYARGELEKALDEYKSIMQADQSRASAEEKFAKIVVELAEAKRQKELLKQAIDNPEAFAATYHLPPRNPLVAAILSGIPGLGHMYCGQYLKGVLLFLGVTISWLIFFAVRPNVSGSPDPILRFVQNLDVAAVFFLCLAVSLHLYALVDASFKAERSQKSDL
;
A
#
# COMPACT_ATOMS: atom_id res chain seq x y z
N MET A 1 42.00 -24.12 35.57
CA MET A 1 41.04 -23.59 34.57
C MET A 1 41.68 -23.77 33.21
N ASP A 2 40.97 -24.38 32.26
CA ASP A 2 41.51 -24.68 30.92
C ASP A 2 41.78 -23.37 30.15
N PRO A 3 43.03 -23.08 29.71
CA PRO A 3 43.38 -21.88 28.96
C PRO A 3 42.59 -21.70 27.66
N GLU A 4 42.18 -22.80 27.01
CA GLU A 4 41.40 -22.74 25.77
C GLU A 4 39.96 -22.26 26.03
N LEU A 5 39.34 -22.76 27.10
CA LEU A 5 38.01 -22.37 27.52
C LEU A 5 37.95 -20.87 27.88
N VAL A 6 38.96 -20.37 28.63
CA VAL A 6 39.06 -18.95 28.98
C VAL A 6 39.15 -18.08 27.73
N ARG A 7 39.90 -18.53 26.71
CA ARG A 7 40.02 -17.81 25.45
C ARG A 7 38.71 -17.77 24.68
N LYS A 8 37.99 -18.90 24.59
CA LYS A 8 36.67 -18.98 23.93
C LYS A 8 35.65 -18.07 24.60
N GLN A 9 35.60 -18.06 25.94
CA GLN A 9 34.72 -17.16 26.70
C GLN A 9 35.05 -15.68 26.48
N ALA A 10 36.33 -15.31 26.48
CA ALA A 10 36.74 -13.93 26.21
C ALA A 10 36.40 -13.48 24.77
N GLU A 11 36.51 -14.39 23.80
CA GLU A 11 36.15 -14.12 22.42
C GLU A 11 34.64 -14.00 22.22
N PHE A 12 33.85 -14.87 22.86
CA PHE A 12 32.40 -14.76 22.93
C PHE A 12 31.96 -13.39 23.46
N GLU A 13 32.49 -12.97 24.61
CA GLU A 13 32.18 -11.67 25.22
C GLU A 13 32.52 -10.49 24.30
N ARG A 14 33.65 -10.57 23.59
CA ARG A 14 34.04 -9.54 22.61
C ARG A 14 33.03 -9.46 21.47
N LEU A 15 32.65 -10.59 20.89
CA LEU A 15 31.70 -10.66 19.78
C LEU A 15 30.30 -10.22 20.22
N PHE A 16 29.84 -10.67 21.38
CA PHE A 16 28.56 -10.29 21.96
C PHE A 16 28.45 -8.78 22.20
N ARG A 17 29.51 -8.15 22.72
CA ARG A 17 29.59 -6.68 22.86
C ARG A 17 29.58 -5.97 21.51
N ALA A 18 30.32 -6.47 20.53
CA ALA A 18 30.32 -5.90 19.18
C ALA A 18 28.91 -5.95 18.56
N ALA A 19 28.21 -7.07 18.68
CA ALA A 19 26.83 -7.23 18.24
C ALA A 19 25.90 -6.18 18.89
N ARG A 20 26.03 -5.97 20.21
CA ARG A 20 25.27 -4.94 20.94
C ARG A 20 25.52 -3.54 20.41
N VAL A 21 26.77 -3.18 20.16
CA VAL A 21 27.14 -1.86 19.62
C VAL A 21 26.57 -1.66 18.21
N CYS A 22 26.70 -2.65 17.33
CA CYS A 22 26.14 -2.58 15.98
C CYS A 22 24.61 -2.46 16.02
N ARG A 23 23.92 -3.22 16.87
CA ARG A 23 22.46 -3.13 17.04
C ARG A 23 22.03 -1.73 17.49
N MET A 24 22.73 -1.14 18.45
CA MET A 24 22.45 0.23 18.92
C MET A 24 22.66 1.29 17.83
N ARG A 25 23.56 1.04 16.88
CA ARG A 25 23.79 1.91 15.72
C ARG A 25 22.77 1.69 14.59
N GLY A 26 21.86 0.73 14.74
CA GLY A 26 20.92 0.32 13.68
C GLY A 26 21.55 -0.56 12.61
N ASP A 27 22.80 -0.99 12.80
CA ASP A 27 23.57 -1.78 11.82
C ASP A 27 23.27 -3.28 12.01
N TYR A 28 22.01 -3.65 11.77
CA TYR A 28 21.47 -4.94 12.17
C TYR A 28 22.09 -6.13 11.43
N GLN A 29 22.55 -5.93 10.19
CA GLN A 29 23.22 -6.98 9.44
C GLN A 29 24.57 -7.36 10.09
N GLN A 30 25.35 -6.34 10.47
CA GLN A 30 26.63 -6.56 11.14
C GLN A 30 26.42 -7.09 12.57
N ALA A 31 25.40 -6.59 13.27
CA ALA A 31 25.03 -7.10 14.58
C ALA A 31 24.69 -8.61 14.53
N TYR A 32 23.94 -9.02 13.50
CA TYR A 32 23.57 -10.41 13.29
C TYR A 32 24.78 -11.31 12.98
N GLN A 33 25.77 -10.80 12.24
CA GLN A 33 26.99 -11.56 11.99
C GLN A 33 27.78 -11.77 13.30
N TYR A 34 28.00 -10.72 14.09
CA TYR A 34 28.73 -10.84 15.34
C TYR A 34 28.05 -11.73 16.37
N ILE A 35 26.71 -11.69 16.47
CA ILE A 35 25.99 -12.58 17.39
C ILE A 35 26.05 -14.04 16.93
N LYS A 36 26.03 -14.29 15.62
CA LYS A 36 26.19 -15.63 15.06
C LYS A 36 27.59 -16.18 15.35
N ASP A 37 28.63 -15.39 15.11
CA ASP A 37 30.01 -15.76 15.44
C ASP A 37 30.19 -16.02 16.95
N ALA A 38 29.45 -15.30 17.81
CA ALA A 38 29.44 -15.56 19.25
C ALA A 38 28.75 -16.90 19.57
N LEU A 39 27.59 -17.17 18.97
CA LEU A 39 26.85 -18.43 19.14
C LEU A 39 27.64 -19.64 18.62
N ASP A 40 28.53 -19.48 17.63
CA ASP A 40 29.43 -20.56 17.20
C ASP A 40 30.43 -20.97 18.31
N LEU A 41 30.71 -20.09 19.29
CA LEU A 41 31.59 -20.37 20.43
C LEU A 41 30.83 -20.94 21.64
N ASP A 42 29.59 -20.52 21.83
CA ASP A 42 28.70 -20.97 22.92
C ASP A 42 27.25 -21.12 22.40
N PRO A 43 26.94 -22.26 21.75
CA PRO A 43 25.64 -22.46 21.10
C PRO A 43 24.46 -22.52 22.06
N ASP A 44 24.71 -22.93 23.31
CA ASP A 44 23.67 -23.15 24.32
C ASP A 44 23.33 -21.87 25.12
N ASN A 45 23.95 -20.75 24.76
CA ASN A 45 23.75 -19.48 25.44
C ASN A 45 22.40 -18.84 25.08
N LEU A 46 21.39 -19.10 25.91
CA LEU A 46 20.02 -18.58 25.71
C LEU A 46 19.95 -17.04 25.64
N ASP A 47 20.82 -16.32 26.35
CA ASP A 47 20.86 -14.85 26.27
C ASP A 47 21.33 -14.38 24.89
N ALA A 48 22.32 -15.08 24.30
CA ALA A 48 22.80 -14.78 22.95
C ALA A 48 21.81 -15.20 21.87
N GLN A 49 21.13 -16.33 22.05
CA GLN A 49 20.04 -16.77 21.15
C GLN A 49 18.89 -15.74 21.15
N GLU A 50 18.47 -15.30 22.34
CA GLU A 50 17.42 -14.28 22.45
C GLU A 50 17.85 -12.95 21.82
N PHE A 51 19.12 -12.57 21.99
CA PHE A 51 19.66 -11.37 21.36
C PHE A 51 19.72 -11.49 19.82
N ALA A 52 19.98 -12.67 19.27
CA ALA A 52 19.92 -12.92 17.83
C ALA A 52 18.48 -12.79 17.31
N ALA A 53 17.50 -13.34 18.04
CA ALA A 53 16.08 -13.18 17.73
C ALA A 53 15.62 -11.71 17.80
N ASP A 54 16.12 -10.94 18.77
CA ASP A 54 15.89 -9.48 18.87
C ASP A 54 16.42 -8.73 17.65
N ILE A 55 17.59 -9.12 17.15
CA ILE A 55 18.17 -8.54 15.94
C ILE A 55 17.31 -8.88 14.71
N LEU A 56 16.82 -10.12 14.58
CA LEU A 56 15.91 -10.52 13.49
C LEU A 56 14.61 -9.72 13.55
N TYR A 57 14.03 -9.53 14.74
CA TYR A 57 12.86 -8.70 14.94
C TYR A 57 13.12 -7.25 14.50
N ALA A 58 14.25 -6.66 14.92
CA ALA A 58 14.61 -5.28 14.53
C ALA A 58 14.86 -5.10 13.02
N ARG A 59 15.20 -6.18 12.31
CA ARG A 59 15.33 -6.21 10.83
C ARG A 59 13.98 -6.31 10.10
N GLY A 60 12.89 -6.54 10.82
CA GLY A 60 11.57 -6.83 10.25
C GLY A 60 11.41 -8.28 9.78
N GLU A 61 12.35 -9.18 10.10
CA GLU A 61 12.28 -10.61 9.77
C GLU A 61 11.46 -11.36 10.82
N LEU A 62 10.19 -10.94 10.97
CA LEU A 62 9.29 -11.35 12.06
C LEU A 62 9.08 -12.86 12.14
N GLU A 63 8.94 -13.54 11.01
CA GLU A 63 8.72 -14.99 10.93
C GLU A 63 9.92 -15.76 11.48
N LYS A 64 11.15 -15.36 11.11
CA LYS A 64 12.38 -15.98 11.62
C LYS A 64 12.57 -15.69 13.10
N ALA A 65 12.32 -14.44 13.53
CA ALA A 65 12.39 -14.09 14.93
C ALA A 65 11.42 -14.93 15.77
N LEU A 66 10.20 -15.17 15.26
CA LEU A 66 9.19 -15.99 15.90
C LEU A 66 9.62 -17.45 16.05
N ASP A 67 10.25 -18.03 15.02
CA ASP A 67 10.81 -19.39 15.08
C ASP A 67 11.92 -19.51 16.14
N GLU A 68 12.80 -18.51 16.24
CA GLU A 68 13.86 -18.46 17.26
C GLU A 68 13.29 -18.28 18.68
N TYR A 69 12.31 -17.41 18.89
CA TYR A 69 11.68 -17.31 20.21
C TYR A 69 10.98 -18.60 20.61
N LYS A 70 10.37 -19.30 19.64
CA LYS A 70 9.74 -20.59 19.89
C LYS A 70 10.75 -21.66 20.29
N SER A 71 11.93 -21.70 19.67
CA SER A 71 12.99 -22.63 20.06
C SER A 71 13.53 -22.32 21.47
N ILE A 72 13.73 -21.05 21.80
CA ILE A 72 14.15 -20.59 23.13
C ILE A 72 13.13 -20.99 24.20
N MET A 73 11.83 -20.80 23.95
CA MET A 73 10.76 -21.21 24.88
C MET A 73 10.69 -22.74 25.07
N GLN A 74 11.06 -23.52 24.06
CA GLN A 74 11.15 -24.98 24.17
C GLN A 74 12.36 -25.43 25.00
N ALA A 75 13.47 -24.70 24.91
CA ALA A 75 14.68 -24.96 25.69
C ALA A 75 14.54 -24.52 27.16
N ASP A 76 13.94 -23.36 27.41
CA ASP A 76 13.65 -22.84 28.76
C ASP A 76 12.23 -22.29 28.84
N GLN A 77 11.34 -23.13 29.36
CA GLN A 77 9.93 -22.80 29.53
C GLN A 77 9.69 -21.71 30.60
N SER A 78 10.67 -21.38 31.44
CA SER A 78 10.55 -20.34 32.48
C SER A 78 10.95 -18.93 32.00
N ARG A 79 11.43 -18.82 30.76
CA ARG A 79 11.97 -17.58 30.21
C ARG A 79 10.87 -16.64 29.70
N ALA A 80 10.31 -15.88 30.63
CA ALA A 80 9.21 -14.94 30.38
C ALA A 80 9.48 -13.93 29.25
N SER A 81 10.74 -13.52 29.05
CA SER A 81 11.11 -12.57 27.98
C SER A 81 10.85 -13.13 26.57
N ALA A 82 11.14 -14.41 26.35
CA ALA A 82 10.91 -15.06 25.07
C ALA A 82 9.41 -15.25 24.79
N GLU A 83 8.63 -15.61 25.82
CA GLU A 83 7.17 -15.72 25.73
C GLU A 83 6.50 -14.38 25.39
N GLU A 84 6.89 -13.30 26.07
CA GLU A 84 6.36 -11.96 25.82
C GLU A 84 6.64 -11.51 24.38
N LYS A 85 7.88 -11.70 23.91
CA LYS A 85 8.29 -11.33 22.54
C LYS A 85 7.61 -12.19 21.49
N PHE A 86 7.47 -13.49 21.73
CA PHE A 86 6.72 -14.39 20.86
C PHE A 86 5.25 -13.95 20.72
N ALA A 87 4.58 -13.72 21.86
CA ALA A 87 3.19 -13.27 21.88
C ALA A 87 3.01 -11.94 21.14
N LYS A 88 3.93 -10.98 21.35
CA LYS A 88 3.93 -9.71 20.64
C LYS A 88 3.99 -9.89 19.12
N ILE A 89 4.92 -10.69 18.62
CA ILE A 89 5.06 -10.93 17.17
C ILE A 89 3.84 -11.63 16.59
N VAL A 90 3.24 -12.59 17.32
CA VAL A 90 2.00 -13.25 16.89
C VAL A 90 0.87 -12.25 16.70
N VAL A 91 0.71 -11.30 17.64
CA VAL A 91 -0.29 -10.23 17.54
C VAL A 91 0.00 -9.34 16.34
N GLU A 92 1.25 -8.88 16.17
CA GLU A 92 1.65 -8.03 15.04
C GLU A 92 1.36 -8.71 13.68
N LEU A 93 1.69 -9.99 13.53
CA LEU A 93 1.43 -10.75 12.29
C LEU A 93 -0.07 -10.95 12.05
N ALA A 94 -0.84 -11.25 13.10
CA ALA A 94 -2.30 -11.40 12.99
C ALA A 94 -2.97 -10.08 12.58
N GLU A 95 -2.55 -8.96 13.17
CA GLU A 95 -3.02 -7.63 12.81
C GLU A 95 -2.64 -7.26 11.39
N ALA A 96 -1.39 -7.46 10.98
CA ALA A 96 -0.93 -7.20 9.62
C ALA A 96 -1.74 -8.01 8.58
N LYS A 97 -2.00 -9.29 8.87
CA LYS A 97 -2.84 -10.14 8.02
C LYS A 97 -4.28 -9.65 7.96
N ARG A 98 -4.86 -9.25 9.10
CA ARG A 98 -6.21 -8.68 9.16
C ARG A 98 -6.29 -7.39 8.36
N GLN A 99 -5.36 -6.45 8.53
CA GLN A 99 -5.33 -5.19 7.81
C GLN A 99 -5.22 -5.40 6.30
N LYS A 100 -4.38 -6.34 5.86
CA LYS A 100 -4.26 -6.70 4.45
C LYS A 100 -5.58 -7.23 3.88
N GLU A 101 -6.28 -8.08 4.62
CA GLU A 101 -7.58 -8.61 4.19
C GLU A 101 -8.66 -7.51 4.15
N LEU A 102 -8.67 -6.60 5.14
CA LEU A 102 -9.58 -5.45 5.14
C LEU A 102 -9.35 -4.53 3.95
N LEU A 103 -8.10 -4.23 3.64
CA LEU A 103 -7.74 -3.42 2.48
C LEU A 103 -8.19 -4.11 1.17
N LYS A 104 -8.01 -5.43 1.08
CA LYS A 104 -8.47 -6.21 -0.06
C LYS A 104 -9.99 -6.15 -0.21
N GLN A 105 -10.75 -6.35 0.87
CA GLN A 105 -12.21 -6.21 0.87
C GLN A 105 -12.66 -4.81 0.45
N ALA A 106 -11.97 -3.76 0.93
CA ALA A 106 -12.25 -2.38 0.57
C ALA A 106 -12.00 -2.08 -0.92
N ILE A 107 -10.99 -2.73 -1.53
CA ILE A 107 -10.68 -2.59 -2.96
C ILE A 107 -11.64 -3.41 -3.82
N ASP A 108 -11.92 -4.66 -3.43
CA ASP A 108 -12.73 -5.60 -4.19
C ASP A 108 -14.22 -5.21 -4.19
N ASN A 109 -14.75 -4.75 -3.04
CA ASN A 109 -16.13 -4.30 -2.92
C ASN A 109 -16.27 -3.05 -2.01
N PRO A 110 -15.98 -1.85 -2.53
CA PRO A 110 -16.00 -0.61 -1.75
C PRO A 110 -17.37 -0.29 -1.13
N GLU A 111 -18.47 -0.69 -1.78
CA GLU A 111 -19.84 -0.42 -1.31
C GLU A 111 -20.20 -1.30 -0.11
N ALA A 112 -19.99 -2.61 -0.22
CA ALA A 112 -20.24 -3.53 0.91
C ALA A 112 -19.30 -3.23 2.09
N PHE A 113 -18.05 -2.84 1.81
CA PHE A 113 -17.12 -2.40 2.83
C PHE A 113 -17.63 -1.13 3.53
N ALA A 114 -18.06 -0.10 2.79
CA ALA A 114 -18.60 1.12 3.36
C ALA A 114 -19.84 0.87 4.24
N ALA A 115 -20.75 0.01 3.79
CA ALA A 115 -21.94 -0.37 4.57
C ALA A 115 -21.58 -1.12 5.86
N THR A 116 -20.62 -2.05 5.79
CA THR A 116 -20.16 -2.84 6.94
C THR A 116 -19.49 -1.99 8.01
N TYR A 117 -18.77 -0.94 7.61
CA TYR A 117 -18.01 -0.06 8.50
C TYR A 117 -18.65 1.30 8.74
N HIS A 118 -19.92 1.49 8.34
CA HIS A 118 -20.68 2.74 8.48
C HIS A 118 -19.90 3.99 8.01
N LEU A 119 -19.20 3.87 6.88
CA LEU A 119 -18.56 5.03 6.27
C LEU A 119 -19.66 5.99 5.77
N PRO A 120 -19.46 7.31 5.88
CA PRO A 120 -20.48 8.27 5.50
C PRO A 120 -20.85 8.10 4.01
N PRO A 121 -22.14 8.04 3.68
CA PRO A 121 -22.57 7.86 2.30
C PRO A 121 -22.15 9.05 1.45
N ARG A 122 -21.93 8.80 0.16
CA ARG A 122 -21.41 9.81 -0.76
C ARG A 122 -22.52 10.75 -1.18
N ASN A 123 -22.24 12.06 -1.21
CA ASN A 123 -23.22 13.04 -1.62
C ASN A 123 -23.28 13.11 -3.15
N PRO A 124 -24.45 12.85 -3.78
CA PRO A 124 -24.60 12.86 -5.23
C PRO A 124 -24.30 14.24 -5.84
N LEU A 125 -24.57 15.32 -5.10
CA LEU A 125 -24.26 16.67 -5.56
C LEU A 125 -22.74 16.90 -5.62
N VAL A 126 -21.99 16.38 -4.65
CA VAL A 126 -20.51 16.46 -4.66
C VAL A 126 -19.94 15.62 -5.80
N ALA A 127 -20.48 14.41 -6.02
CA ALA A 127 -20.11 13.58 -7.16
C ALA A 127 -20.37 14.28 -8.51
N ALA A 128 -21.50 14.97 -8.65
CA ALA A 128 -21.86 15.73 -9.84
C ALA A 128 -20.91 16.92 -10.07
N ILE A 129 -20.63 17.71 -9.03
CA ILE A 129 -19.67 18.84 -9.10
C ILE A 129 -18.29 18.34 -9.53
N LEU A 130 -17.79 17.28 -8.90
CA LEU A 130 -16.48 16.70 -9.25
C LEU A 130 -16.46 16.12 -10.65
N SER A 131 -17.58 15.59 -11.15
CA SER A 131 -17.71 15.10 -12.52
C SER A 131 -17.61 16.19 -13.60
N GLY A 132 -17.58 17.48 -13.21
CA GLY A 132 -17.17 18.56 -14.11
C GLY A 132 -15.77 18.36 -14.67
N ILE A 133 -14.90 17.65 -13.95
CA ILE A 133 -13.65 17.11 -14.47
C ILE A 133 -13.84 15.60 -14.71
N PRO A 134 -13.59 15.12 -15.93
CA PRO A 134 -13.73 13.71 -16.29
C PRO A 134 -13.05 12.77 -15.32
N GLY A 135 -13.79 11.77 -14.85
CA GLY A 135 -13.26 10.74 -13.96
C GLY A 135 -13.12 11.13 -12.48
N LEU A 136 -13.11 12.42 -12.12
CA LEU A 136 -13.02 12.81 -10.69
C LEU A 136 -14.25 12.40 -9.89
N GLY A 137 -15.45 12.43 -10.49
CA GLY A 137 -16.66 11.87 -9.86
C GLY A 137 -16.53 10.38 -9.54
N HIS A 138 -15.94 9.60 -10.45
CA HIS A 138 -15.65 8.18 -10.22
C HIS A 138 -14.60 7.96 -9.14
N MET A 139 -13.57 8.81 -9.07
CA MET A 139 -12.56 8.76 -8.02
C MET A 139 -13.14 9.08 -6.65
N TYR A 140 -14.02 10.09 -6.55
CA TYR A 140 -14.81 10.36 -5.33
C TYR A 140 -15.67 9.15 -4.94
N CYS A 141 -16.25 8.49 -5.94
CA CYS A 141 -16.97 7.23 -5.78
C CYS A 141 -16.06 5.98 -5.63
N GLY A 142 -14.76 6.15 -5.35
CA GLY A 142 -13.81 5.06 -5.08
C GLY A 142 -13.49 4.18 -6.29
N GLN A 143 -13.99 4.50 -7.49
CA GLN A 143 -13.74 3.78 -8.73
C GLN A 143 -12.55 4.38 -9.46
N TYR A 144 -11.37 4.31 -8.85
CA TYR A 144 -10.15 4.95 -9.37
C TYR A 144 -9.79 4.50 -10.79
N LEU A 145 -9.83 3.19 -11.05
CA LEU A 145 -9.50 2.66 -12.38
C LEU A 145 -10.45 3.20 -13.46
N LYS A 146 -11.77 3.18 -13.20
CA LYS A 146 -12.75 3.76 -14.14
C LYS A 146 -12.58 5.27 -14.28
N GLY A 147 -12.28 5.97 -13.19
CA GLY A 147 -12.02 7.40 -13.22
C GLY A 147 -10.82 7.75 -14.10
N VAL A 148 -9.70 7.05 -13.92
CA VAL A 148 -8.49 7.22 -14.75
C VAL A 148 -8.78 6.88 -16.21
N LEU A 149 -9.47 5.78 -16.49
CA LEU A 149 -9.82 5.40 -17.86
C LEU A 149 -10.71 6.44 -18.55
N LEU A 150 -11.73 6.97 -17.86
CA LEU A 150 -12.60 8.02 -18.40
C LEU A 150 -11.85 9.33 -18.61
N PHE A 151 -10.98 9.72 -17.67
CA PHE A 151 -10.12 10.89 -17.82
C PHE A 151 -9.19 10.77 -19.04
N LEU A 152 -8.52 9.64 -19.20
CA LEU A 152 -7.64 9.38 -20.35
C LEU A 152 -8.43 9.31 -21.66
N GLY A 153 -9.53 8.57 -21.69
CA GLY A 153 -10.35 8.40 -22.89
C GLY A 153 -10.91 9.72 -23.41
N VAL A 154 -11.35 10.59 -22.50
CA VAL A 154 -11.71 11.97 -22.85
C VAL A 154 -10.52 12.73 -23.39
N THR A 155 -9.42 12.77 -22.63
CA THR A 155 -8.34 13.72 -22.92
C THR A 155 -7.73 13.36 -24.27
N ILE A 156 -7.58 12.06 -24.55
CA ILE A 156 -7.21 11.55 -25.86
C ILE A 156 -8.22 11.96 -26.94
N SER A 157 -9.53 11.83 -26.70
CA SER A 157 -10.56 12.24 -27.67
C SER A 157 -10.50 13.74 -28.00
N TRP A 158 -10.30 14.59 -26.99
CA TRP A 158 -10.08 16.02 -27.19
C TRP A 158 -8.77 16.31 -27.94
N LEU A 159 -7.67 15.64 -27.59
CA LEU A 159 -6.39 15.80 -28.28
C LEU A 159 -6.52 15.44 -29.76
N ILE A 160 -7.17 14.33 -30.09
CA ILE A 160 -7.40 13.92 -31.48
C ILE A 160 -8.33 14.90 -32.19
N PHE A 161 -9.40 15.37 -31.52
CA PHE A 161 -10.25 16.42 -32.08
C PHE A 161 -9.43 17.66 -32.48
N PHE A 162 -8.54 18.16 -31.62
CA PHE A 162 -7.69 19.30 -31.96
C PHE A 162 -6.64 18.98 -33.04
N ALA A 163 -6.13 17.74 -33.08
CA ALA A 163 -5.09 17.34 -34.03
C ALA A 163 -5.61 17.11 -35.47
N VAL A 164 -6.84 16.61 -35.62
CA VAL A 164 -7.42 16.28 -36.93
C VAL A 164 -8.09 17.49 -37.59
N ARG A 165 -8.39 18.55 -36.83
CA ARG A 165 -9.05 19.73 -37.40
C ARG A 165 -8.19 20.42 -38.46
N PRO A 166 -8.69 20.57 -39.70
CA PRO A 166 -8.01 21.37 -40.71
C PRO A 166 -7.97 22.82 -40.26
N ASN A 167 -6.85 23.52 -40.52
CA ASN A 167 -6.69 24.92 -40.18
C ASN A 167 -7.03 25.79 -41.41
N VAL A 168 -8.32 25.94 -41.72
CA VAL A 168 -8.77 26.76 -42.84
C VAL A 168 -8.87 28.23 -42.41
N SER A 169 -8.05 29.09 -43.02
CA SER A 169 -8.09 30.55 -42.83
C SER A 169 -9.22 31.17 -43.66
N GLY A 170 -10.47 30.82 -43.35
CA GLY A 170 -11.62 31.13 -44.20
C GLY A 170 -12.46 32.34 -43.79
N SER A 171 -12.59 32.62 -42.49
CA SER A 171 -13.52 33.64 -42.00
C SER A 171 -13.02 34.35 -40.73
N PRO A 172 -13.28 35.67 -40.59
CA PRO A 172 -12.99 36.41 -39.35
C PRO A 172 -13.96 36.05 -38.22
N ASP A 173 -15.15 35.54 -38.56
CA ASP A 173 -16.16 35.12 -37.59
C ASP A 173 -15.76 33.82 -36.89
N PRO A 174 -15.60 33.80 -35.56
CA PRO A 174 -15.08 32.65 -34.83
C PRO A 174 -15.99 31.42 -34.92
N ILE A 175 -17.30 31.63 -34.97
CA ILE A 175 -18.30 30.56 -35.09
C ILE A 175 -18.23 29.93 -36.49
N LEU A 176 -18.18 30.75 -37.54
CA LEU A 176 -18.12 30.27 -38.91
C LEU A 176 -16.82 29.50 -39.17
N ARG A 177 -15.69 30.02 -38.66
CA ARG A 177 -14.39 29.34 -38.72
C ARG A 177 -14.40 28.02 -37.94
N PHE A 178 -15.08 27.95 -36.80
CA PHE A 178 -15.25 26.71 -36.06
C PHE A 178 -15.98 25.66 -36.89
N VAL A 179 -17.11 26.02 -37.49
CA VAL A 179 -17.93 25.11 -38.32
C VAL A 179 -17.18 24.65 -39.57
N GLN A 180 -16.45 25.55 -40.23
CA GLN A 180 -15.64 25.22 -41.42
C GLN A 180 -14.50 24.22 -41.13
N ASN A 181 -14.04 24.16 -39.88
CA ASN A 181 -12.99 23.26 -39.45
C ASN A 181 -13.52 21.94 -38.85
N LEU A 182 -14.81 21.61 -39.01
CA LEU A 182 -15.40 20.34 -38.58
C LEU A 182 -15.50 19.38 -39.77
N ASP A 183 -14.53 18.48 -39.90
CA ASP A 183 -14.63 17.33 -40.79
C ASP A 183 -15.28 16.12 -40.08
N VAL A 184 -15.52 15.03 -40.82
CA VAL A 184 -16.21 13.83 -40.28
C VAL A 184 -15.47 13.25 -39.07
N ALA A 185 -14.14 13.25 -39.09
CA ALA A 185 -13.33 12.75 -38.00
C ALA A 185 -13.38 13.66 -36.76
N ALA A 186 -13.29 14.98 -36.93
CA ALA A 186 -13.44 15.95 -35.85
C ALA A 186 -14.83 15.85 -35.22
N VAL A 187 -15.90 15.74 -36.02
CA VAL A 187 -17.26 15.53 -35.49
C VAL A 187 -17.34 14.24 -34.67
N PHE A 188 -16.76 13.14 -35.15
CA PHE A 188 -16.74 11.87 -34.42
C PHE A 188 -16.07 12.00 -33.05
N PHE A 189 -14.85 12.55 -32.97
CA PHE A 189 -14.13 12.68 -31.70
C PHE A 189 -14.73 13.72 -30.76
N LEU A 190 -15.34 14.79 -31.29
CA LEU A 190 -16.12 15.75 -30.52
C LEU A 190 -17.32 15.07 -29.86
N CYS A 191 -18.11 14.34 -30.65
CA CYS A 191 -19.25 13.57 -30.15
C CYS A 191 -18.81 12.54 -29.11
N LEU A 192 -17.74 11.80 -29.39
CA LEU A 192 -17.20 10.80 -28.45
C LEU A 192 -16.77 11.43 -27.13
N ALA A 193 -16.03 12.55 -27.16
CA ALA A 193 -15.59 13.26 -25.96
C ALA A 193 -16.78 13.74 -25.12
N VAL A 194 -17.78 14.37 -25.76
CA VAL A 194 -18.99 14.86 -25.10
C VAL A 194 -19.84 13.71 -24.55
N SER A 195 -20.03 12.63 -25.32
CA SER A 195 -20.77 11.46 -24.87
C SER A 195 -20.10 10.79 -23.66
N LEU A 196 -18.77 10.65 -23.66
CA LEU A 196 -18.03 10.10 -22.51
C LEU A 196 -18.12 11.02 -21.28
N HIS A 197 -18.14 12.35 -21.46
CA HIS A 197 -18.38 13.31 -20.36
C HIS A 197 -19.74 13.11 -19.73
N LEU A 198 -20.79 13.14 -20.56
CA LEU A 198 -22.16 13.03 -20.09
C LEU A 198 -22.40 11.68 -19.42
N TYR A 199 -21.88 10.60 -20.00
CA TYR A 199 -21.88 9.29 -19.37
C TYR A 199 -21.22 9.32 -17.99
N ALA A 200 -20.01 9.89 -17.89
CA ALA A 200 -19.28 9.94 -16.64
C ALA A 200 -20.05 10.72 -15.55
N LEU A 201 -20.63 11.86 -15.92
CA LEU A 201 -21.40 12.71 -15.01
C LEU A 201 -22.64 12.00 -14.47
N VAL A 202 -23.41 11.34 -15.35
CA VAL A 202 -24.62 10.62 -14.98
C VAL A 202 -24.27 9.40 -14.12
N ASP A 203 -23.32 8.56 -14.56
CA ASP A 203 -22.94 7.32 -13.87
C ASP A 203 -22.41 7.58 -12.45
N ALA A 204 -21.53 8.58 -12.29
CA ALA A 204 -20.98 8.93 -10.96
C ALA A 204 -22.08 9.44 -10.00
N SER A 205 -23.00 10.26 -10.50
CA SER A 205 -24.08 10.84 -9.69
C SER A 205 -25.09 9.79 -9.23
N PHE A 206 -25.54 8.92 -10.14
CA PHE A 206 -26.44 7.81 -9.81
C PHE A 206 -25.80 6.84 -8.81
N LYS A 207 -24.49 6.61 -8.94
CA LYS A 207 -23.78 5.71 -8.04
C LYS A 207 -23.66 6.28 -6.62
N ALA A 208 -23.40 7.58 -6.49
CA ALA A 208 -23.46 8.25 -5.19
C ALA A 208 -24.86 8.19 -4.57
N GLU A 209 -25.92 8.37 -5.38
CA GLU A 209 -27.30 8.25 -4.92
C GLU A 209 -27.64 6.83 -4.42
N ARG A 210 -27.19 5.79 -5.12
CA ARG A 210 -27.36 4.39 -4.67
C ARG A 210 -26.68 4.13 -3.33
N SER A 211 -25.51 4.72 -3.10
CA SER A 211 -24.81 4.59 -1.81
C SER A 211 -25.55 5.22 -0.64
N GLN A 212 -26.40 6.23 -0.87
CA GLN A 212 -27.26 6.79 0.18
C GLN A 212 -28.47 5.89 0.48
N LYS A 213 -29.01 5.22 -0.55
CA LYS A 213 -30.19 4.36 -0.42
C LYS A 213 -29.89 3.00 0.23
N SER A 214 -28.65 2.54 0.20
CA SER A 214 -28.25 1.30 0.87
C SER A 214 -28.15 1.42 2.39
N ASP A 215 -28.13 2.64 2.93
CA ASP A 215 -28.00 2.93 4.35
C ASP A 215 -29.35 3.20 5.06
N LEU A 216 -30.46 3.17 4.30
CA LEU A 216 -31.85 3.34 4.77
C LEU A 216 -32.57 2.00 4.87
#